data_AF-A0A1Q4FYV5-F1
#
_entry.id   AF-A0A1Q4FYV5-F1
#
_cell.length_a   1.000
_cell.length_b   1.000
_cell.length_c   1.000
_cell.angle_alpha   90.00
_cell.angle_beta   90.00
_cell.angle_gamma   90.00
#
_symmetry.space_group_name_H-M   'P 1'
#
loop_
_entity.id
_entity.type
_entity.pdbx_description
1 polymer ?
#
loop_
_entity_poly.entity_id
_entity_poly.type
_entity_poly.pdbx_seq_one_letter_code
_entity_poly.pdbx_strand_id
1 'polypeptide(L)'
;MPLKYVFSKLDSEKRFKRYDHLGFQYDPLDYYIIPGLYRPEDDGYLTPIFFDKDLLIYYNGHPDYTVKFTSFSSCNIYFKGEPLFSWGFGINRNGKLFKWLGDLDEDFRDEDMKPHLKRFQASNVPSDHEVFSKFYLSQNPYSPNDAFQNSDNETRLFYLKNQFNSEIRDKFGIDLTKVDVTKLSEYYKPPIMEEREQVFSAFLSLNKYLVENIQDQSLREILKKSGLADKDLVNKEGRKLGSLKLLSLFIERVLLKSDAETLIAPLFVLNDLRQLHGHLSDSSFVKRYNSCKQRLGLQETATDLEVFKALVKKLNEFYESIIDKKDVD
;
A
#
# COMPACT_ATOMS: atom_id res chain seq x y z
N MET A 1 9.91 33.97 -19.68
CA MET A 1 9.90 33.73 -21.15
C MET A 1 8.48 33.35 -21.55
N PRO A 2 7.87 33.93 -22.59
CA PRO A 2 6.53 33.53 -23.01
C PRO A 2 6.57 32.12 -23.61
N LEU A 3 5.68 31.21 -23.17
CA LEU A 3 5.61 29.80 -23.59
C LEU A 3 5.70 29.60 -25.11
N LYS A 4 5.29 30.58 -25.91
CA LYS A 4 5.30 30.55 -27.38
C LYS A 4 6.66 30.26 -28.03
N TYR A 5 7.78 30.47 -27.33
CA TYR A 5 9.14 30.24 -27.88
C TYR A 5 9.78 28.91 -27.46
N VAL A 6 9.22 28.17 -26.50
CA VAL A 6 9.79 26.88 -26.03
C VAL A 6 9.39 25.72 -26.95
N PHE A 7 8.23 25.82 -27.60
CA PHE A 7 7.60 24.69 -28.33
C PHE A 7 7.80 24.68 -29.85
N SER A 8 8.45 25.69 -30.45
CA SER A 8 8.52 25.77 -31.92
C SER A 8 9.45 24.74 -32.59
N LYS A 9 10.20 23.96 -31.81
CA LYS A 9 10.98 22.79 -32.26
C LYS A 9 11.13 21.77 -31.13
N LEU A 10 10.02 21.21 -30.64
CA LEU A 10 10.12 19.96 -29.89
C LEU A 10 10.51 18.86 -30.87
N ASP A 11 11.68 18.28 -30.64
CA ASP A 11 12.22 17.19 -31.44
C ASP A 11 11.82 15.86 -30.79
N SER A 12 10.87 15.16 -31.42
CA SER A 12 10.40 13.85 -30.99
C SER A 12 11.46 12.75 -31.10
N GLU A 13 12.55 13.01 -31.82
CA GLU A 13 13.67 12.08 -31.98
C GLU A 13 14.87 12.45 -31.09
N LYS A 14 14.76 13.53 -30.29
CA LYS A 14 15.85 13.97 -29.43
C LYS A 14 16.27 12.86 -28.48
N ARG A 15 17.55 12.49 -28.54
CA ARG A 15 18.21 11.67 -27.53
C ARG A 15 19.05 12.56 -26.62
N PHE A 16 18.90 12.37 -25.32
CA PHE A 16 19.70 13.04 -24.31
C PHE A 16 21.06 12.34 -24.19
N LYS A 17 22.03 12.78 -25.01
CA LYS A 17 23.34 12.13 -25.21
C LYS A 17 24.05 11.66 -23.94
N ARG A 18 23.90 12.41 -22.84
CA ARG A 18 24.46 12.06 -21.52
C ARG A 18 24.09 10.63 -21.11
N TYR A 19 22.88 10.19 -21.45
CA TYR A 19 22.28 8.94 -20.99
C TYR A 19 22.26 7.82 -22.04
N ASP A 20 22.82 8.04 -23.24
CA ASP A 20 22.76 7.08 -24.35
C ASP A 20 23.37 5.71 -24.00
N HIS A 21 24.37 5.70 -23.11
CA HIS A 21 25.03 4.47 -22.65
C HIS A 21 24.11 3.53 -21.87
N LEU A 22 22.99 4.04 -21.30
CA LEU A 22 21.99 3.23 -20.62
C LEU A 22 21.13 2.42 -21.60
N GLY A 23 21.05 2.81 -22.87
CA GLY A 23 20.36 2.05 -23.92
C GLY A 23 18.84 1.91 -23.74
N PHE A 24 18.19 2.76 -22.95
CA PHE A 24 16.74 2.73 -22.77
C PHE A 24 15.98 3.39 -23.94
N GLN A 25 14.78 2.89 -24.21
CA GLN A 25 13.74 3.57 -24.98
C GLN A 25 12.94 4.50 -24.07
N TYR A 26 12.67 5.71 -24.57
CA TYR A 26 11.87 6.74 -23.91
C TYR A 26 11.36 7.72 -24.95
N ASP A 27 10.28 8.43 -24.62
CA ASP A 27 9.80 9.55 -25.43
C ASP A 27 10.37 10.86 -24.86
N PRO A 28 11.20 11.61 -25.62
CA PRO A 28 11.75 12.87 -25.14
C PRO A 28 10.68 13.94 -24.91
N LEU A 29 9.51 13.84 -25.52
CA LEU A 29 8.41 14.79 -25.33
C LEU A 29 7.85 14.75 -23.91
N ASP A 30 7.91 13.60 -23.23
CA ASP A 30 7.45 13.46 -21.85
C ASP A 30 8.17 14.47 -20.93
N TYR A 31 9.46 14.66 -21.14
CA TYR A 31 10.27 15.61 -20.39
C TYR A 31 9.80 17.07 -20.56
N TYR A 32 9.33 17.45 -21.75
CA TYR A 32 8.94 18.82 -22.05
C TYR A 32 7.45 19.11 -21.78
N ILE A 33 6.60 18.10 -21.91
CA ILE A 33 5.13 18.27 -21.90
C ILE A 33 4.54 17.93 -20.53
N ILE A 34 5.06 16.91 -19.85
CA ILE A 34 4.54 16.53 -18.54
C ILE A 34 4.92 17.63 -17.53
N PRO A 35 3.95 18.18 -16.78
CA PRO A 35 4.21 19.24 -15.83
C PRO A 35 5.32 18.88 -14.82
N GLY A 36 6.15 19.85 -14.46
CA GLY A 36 7.20 19.68 -13.44
C GLY A 36 8.46 18.91 -13.88
N LEU A 37 8.46 18.25 -15.06
CA LEU A 37 9.63 17.46 -15.49
C LEU A 37 10.72 18.32 -16.13
N TYR A 38 10.37 19.34 -16.92
CA TYR A 38 11.35 20.19 -17.60
C TYR A 38 12.22 20.98 -16.60
N ARG A 39 13.55 20.84 -16.74
CA ARG A 39 14.57 21.60 -16.00
C ARG A 39 15.59 22.25 -16.95
N PRO A 40 15.86 23.56 -16.83
CA PRO A 40 16.86 24.22 -17.67
C PRO A 40 18.30 23.71 -17.47
N GLU A 41 18.63 23.28 -16.24
CA GLU A 41 20.01 23.03 -15.81
C GLU A 41 20.43 21.55 -15.91
N ASP A 42 19.48 20.62 -16.06
CA ASP A 42 19.76 19.19 -16.18
C ASP A 42 18.87 18.53 -17.25
N ASP A 43 19.23 18.79 -18.51
CA ASP A 43 18.44 18.43 -19.68
C ASP A 43 18.23 16.92 -19.79
N GLY A 44 16.98 16.50 -19.70
CA GLY A 44 16.56 15.10 -19.80
C GLY A 44 16.61 14.31 -18.50
N TYR A 45 17.06 14.89 -17.38
CA TYR A 45 17.18 14.16 -16.11
C TYR A 45 15.86 13.53 -15.67
N LEU A 46 14.78 14.31 -15.65
CA LEU A 46 13.44 13.84 -15.27
C LEU A 46 12.68 13.16 -16.40
N THR A 47 13.34 12.74 -17.47
CA THR A 47 12.66 11.96 -18.53
C THR A 47 12.20 10.63 -17.94
N PRO A 48 10.90 10.29 -17.97
CA PRO A 48 10.42 9.03 -17.43
C PRO A 48 10.82 7.86 -18.33
N ILE A 49 11.41 6.84 -17.71
CA ILE A 49 11.66 5.55 -18.34
C ILE A 49 10.66 4.54 -17.80
N PHE A 50 9.95 3.87 -18.70
CA PHE A 50 8.87 2.95 -18.36
C PHE A 50 9.33 1.50 -18.44
N PHE A 51 8.81 0.69 -17.53
CA PHE A 51 9.09 -0.73 -17.43
C PHE A 51 7.80 -1.52 -17.20
N ASP A 52 7.79 -2.76 -17.70
CA ASP A 52 6.80 -3.74 -17.33
C ASP A 52 6.89 -4.05 -15.82
N LYS A 53 5.74 -4.20 -15.17
CA LYS A 53 5.64 -4.46 -13.73
C LYS A 53 6.18 -5.84 -13.35
N ASP A 54 6.25 -6.78 -14.30
CA ASP A 54 6.88 -8.10 -14.12
C ASP A 54 8.33 -8.01 -13.63
N LEU A 55 9.01 -6.88 -13.89
CA LEU A 55 10.32 -6.57 -13.34
C LEU A 55 10.36 -6.73 -11.81
N LEU A 56 9.31 -6.32 -11.11
CA LEU A 56 9.21 -6.42 -9.65
C LEU A 56 9.05 -7.87 -9.18
N ILE A 57 8.41 -8.73 -9.97
CA ILE A 57 8.23 -10.16 -9.63
C ILE A 57 9.59 -10.85 -9.55
N TYR A 58 10.49 -10.56 -10.49
CA TYR A 58 11.85 -11.11 -10.47
C TYR A 58 12.55 -10.83 -9.13
N TYR A 59 12.55 -9.58 -8.68
CA TYR A 59 13.19 -9.20 -7.42
C TYR A 59 12.45 -9.78 -6.22
N ASN A 60 11.12 -9.75 -6.20
CA ASN A 60 10.35 -10.27 -5.06
C ASN A 60 10.39 -11.81 -4.92
N GLY A 61 10.77 -12.52 -6.00
CA GLY A 61 10.93 -13.96 -6.04
C GLY A 61 12.32 -14.46 -5.61
N HIS A 62 13.34 -13.61 -5.58
CA HIS A 62 14.70 -14.00 -5.22
C HIS A 62 14.96 -13.80 -3.71
N PRO A 63 15.60 -14.76 -3.00
CA PRO A 63 15.71 -14.74 -1.54
C PRO A 63 16.47 -13.52 -0.98
N ASP A 64 17.46 -13.02 -1.71
CA ASP A 64 18.25 -11.86 -1.27
C ASP A 64 17.58 -10.50 -1.56
N TYR A 65 16.51 -10.47 -2.35
CA TYR A 65 15.84 -9.22 -2.72
C TYR A 65 14.46 -9.12 -2.09
N THR A 66 13.98 -7.90 -1.92
CA THR A 66 12.61 -7.64 -1.46
C THR A 66 12.08 -6.38 -2.11
N VAL A 67 10.83 -6.41 -2.55
CA VAL A 67 10.14 -5.22 -3.05
C VAL A 67 9.26 -4.67 -1.93
N LYS A 68 9.50 -3.43 -1.51
CA LYS A 68 8.71 -2.77 -0.46
C LYS A 68 7.95 -1.59 -1.05
N PHE A 69 6.65 -1.56 -0.79
CA PHE A 69 5.75 -0.50 -1.24
C PHE A 69 5.57 0.54 -0.16
N THR A 70 5.90 1.79 -0.46
CA THR A 70 5.61 2.94 0.42
C THR A 70 4.19 3.46 0.21
N SER A 71 3.57 3.14 -0.93
CA SER A 71 2.18 3.41 -1.29
C SER A 71 1.70 2.43 -2.34
N PHE A 72 0.42 2.48 -2.75
CA PHE A 72 -0.04 1.68 -3.89
C PHE A 72 0.60 2.04 -5.24
N SER A 73 1.23 3.22 -5.33
CA SER A 73 1.83 3.75 -6.56
C SER A 73 3.30 4.12 -6.42
N SER A 74 3.98 3.63 -5.37
CA SER A 74 5.40 3.87 -5.14
C SER A 74 6.03 2.71 -4.38
N CYS A 75 7.20 2.27 -4.83
CA CYS A 75 7.95 1.17 -4.23
C CYS A 75 9.46 1.35 -4.37
N ASN A 76 10.24 0.53 -3.66
CA ASN A 76 11.68 0.40 -3.90
C ASN A 76 12.10 -1.08 -3.78
N ILE A 77 13.23 -1.42 -4.39
CA ILE A 77 13.86 -2.74 -4.35
C ILE A 77 15.01 -2.69 -3.35
N TYR A 78 15.08 -3.70 -2.51
CA TYR A 78 16.10 -3.84 -1.47
C TYR A 78 16.91 -5.11 -1.75
N PHE A 79 18.22 -5.05 -1.50
CA PHE A 79 19.12 -6.21 -1.49
C PHE A 79 19.65 -6.41 -0.07
N LYS A 80 19.36 -7.56 0.52
CA LYS A 80 19.75 -7.93 1.90
C LYS A 80 19.40 -6.86 2.95
N GLY A 81 18.26 -6.20 2.76
CA GLY A 81 17.73 -5.19 3.68
C GLY A 81 18.11 -3.75 3.34
N GLU A 82 19.10 -3.53 2.46
CA GLU A 82 19.55 -2.19 2.05
C GLU A 82 18.89 -1.76 0.73
N PRO A 83 18.57 -0.47 0.53
CA PRO A 83 18.05 0.01 -0.75
C PRO A 83 19.03 -0.27 -1.89
N LEU A 84 18.57 -0.97 -2.92
CA LEU A 84 19.37 -1.22 -4.13
C LEU A 84 19.42 0.02 -5.02
N PHE A 85 18.37 0.84 -4.99
CA PHE A 85 18.26 2.06 -5.78
C PHE A 85 18.10 3.26 -4.84
N SER A 86 18.80 4.34 -5.16
CA SER A 86 18.82 5.59 -4.39
C SER A 86 17.42 6.12 -4.11
N TRP A 87 16.63 6.23 -5.17
CA TRP A 87 15.23 6.59 -5.16
C TRP A 87 14.34 5.39 -5.50
N GLY A 88 13.07 5.45 -5.07
CA GLY A 88 12.08 4.46 -5.45
C GLY A 88 11.66 4.55 -6.92
N PHE A 89 10.58 3.86 -7.23
CA PHE A 89 9.91 3.80 -8.52
C PHE A 89 8.47 4.24 -8.35
N GLY A 90 7.92 4.91 -9.38
CA GLY A 90 6.50 5.17 -9.49
C GLY A 90 5.77 4.03 -10.21
N ILE A 91 4.51 3.80 -9.85
CA ILE A 91 3.60 2.97 -10.64
C ILE A 91 2.46 3.86 -11.09
N ASN A 92 2.34 3.97 -12.41
CA ASN A 92 1.41 4.87 -13.05
C ASN A 92 -0.02 4.30 -13.06
N ARG A 93 -1.02 5.07 -13.51
CA ARG A 93 -2.42 4.60 -13.50
C ARG A 93 -2.71 3.43 -14.44
N ASN A 94 -1.88 3.24 -15.46
CA ASN A 94 -1.95 2.12 -16.39
C ASN A 94 -1.16 0.89 -15.89
N GLY A 95 -0.58 0.95 -14.70
CA GLY A 95 0.15 -0.15 -14.08
C GLY A 95 1.61 -0.28 -14.52
N LYS A 96 2.15 0.63 -15.33
CA LYS A 96 3.58 0.63 -15.69
C LYS A 96 4.43 1.15 -14.54
N LEU A 97 5.57 0.50 -14.35
CA LEU A 97 6.60 0.99 -13.45
C LEU A 97 7.39 2.08 -14.18
N PHE A 98 7.80 3.15 -13.48
CA PHE A 98 8.66 4.15 -14.08
C PHE A 98 9.64 4.76 -13.08
N LYS A 99 10.73 5.31 -13.61
CA LYS A 99 11.74 6.07 -12.87
C LYS A 99 12.38 7.12 -13.77
N TRP A 100 13.01 8.14 -13.19
CA TRP A 100 13.69 9.19 -13.92
C TRP A 100 14.99 8.69 -14.54
N LEU A 101 15.26 9.11 -15.77
CA LEU A 101 16.46 8.74 -16.53
C LEU A 101 17.76 9.11 -15.80
N GLY A 102 17.79 10.29 -15.18
CA GLY A 102 18.94 10.76 -14.39
C GLY A 102 19.19 9.94 -13.12
N ASP A 103 18.14 9.49 -12.43
CA ASP A 103 18.32 8.62 -11.28
C ASP A 103 18.85 7.23 -11.71
N LEU A 104 18.37 6.70 -12.84
CA LEU A 104 18.88 5.43 -13.40
C LEU A 104 20.34 5.54 -13.85
N ASP A 105 20.74 6.70 -14.39
CA ASP A 105 22.13 7.02 -14.71
C ASP A 105 23.04 6.96 -13.49
N GLU A 106 22.55 7.40 -12.33
CA GLU A 106 23.27 7.35 -11.06
C GLU A 106 23.28 5.94 -10.47
N ASP A 107 22.15 5.24 -10.49
CA ASP A 107 22.02 3.89 -9.92
C ASP A 107 22.82 2.84 -10.70
N PHE A 108 23.03 3.00 -12.02
CA PHE A 108 23.73 2.02 -12.86
C PHE A 108 25.20 2.39 -13.17
N ARG A 109 25.81 3.32 -12.43
CA ARG A 109 27.22 3.71 -12.66
C ARG A 109 28.20 2.61 -12.33
N ASP A 110 27.92 1.84 -11.28
CA ASP A 110 28.83 0.82 -10.78
C ASP A 110 28.77 -0.45 -11.63
N GLU A 111 29.93 -1.11 -11.78
CA GLU A 111 30.09 -2.30 -12.63
C GLU A 111 29.24 -3.49 -12.17
N ASP A 112 29.03 -3.64 -10.87
CA ASP A 112 28.19 -4.67 -10.25
C ASP A 112 26.70 -4.49 -10.56
N MET A 113 26.29 -3.29 -10.98
CA MET A 113 24.93 -2.97 -11.39
C MET A 113 24.62 -3.33 -12.86
N LYS A 114 25.62 -3.74 -13.65
CA LYS A 114 25.42 -4.16 -15.06
C LYS A 114 24.40 -5.29 -15.27
N PRO A 115 24.36 -6.37 -14.46
CA PRO A 115 23.33 -7.40 -14.59
C PRO A 115 21.92 -6.83 -14.35
N HIS A 116 21.78 -5.88 -13.43
CA HIS A 116 20.53 -5.18 -13.16
C HIS A 116 20.13 -4.30 -14.34
N LEU A 117 21.05 -3.53 -14.90
CA LEU A 117 20.82 -2.73 -16.11
C LEU A 117 20.28 -3.59 -17.26
N LYS A 118 20.89 -4.76 -17.52
CA LYS A 118 20.40 -5.68 -18.57
C LYS A 118 18.97 -6.15 -18.33
N ARG A 119 18.60 -6.38 -17.08
CA ARG A 119 17.23 -6.74 -16.73
C ARG A 119 16.26 -5.60 -16.95
N PHE A 120 16.62 -4.39 -16.51
CA PHE A 120 15.80 -3.20 -16.75
C PHE A 120 15.65 -2.92 -18.25
N GLN A 121 16.70 -3.10 -19.06
CA GLN A 121 16.63 -2.99 -20.52
C GLN A 121 15.65 -4.00 -21.12
N ALA A 122 15.65 -5.24 -20.63
CA ALA A 122 14.72 -6.28 -21.10
C ALA A 122 13.26 -6.00 -20.72
N SER A 123 13.03 -5.32 -19.59
CA SER A 123 11.69 -4.93 -19.12
C SER A 123 11.27 -3.53 -19.57
N ASN A 124 12.11 -2.80 -20.29
CA ASN A 124 11.82 -1.43 -20.71
C ASN A 124 10.76 -1.42 -21.81
N VAL A 125 9.67 -0.69 -21.60
CA VAL A 125 8.51 -0.62 -22.49
C VAL A 125 8.33 0.80 -23.03
N PRO A 126 7.62 0.99 -24.16
CA PRO A 126 7.31 2.33 -24.66
C PRO A 126 6.54 3.17 -23.64
N SER A 127 6.73 4.49 -23.69
CA SER A 127 5.97 5.44 -22.89
C SER A 127 4.46 5.32 -23.17
N ASP A 128 3.65 5.51 -22.14
CA ASP A 128 2.22 5.82 -22.26
C ASP A 128 1.89 7.26 -21.85
N HIS A 129 2.91 8.11 -21.68
CA HIS A 129 2.81 9.52 -21.32
C HIS A 129 2.10 9.77 -19.98
N GLU A 130 2.11 8.78 -19.08
CA GLU A 130 1.40 8.81 -17.81
C GLU A 130 2.36 8.55 -16.65
N VAL A 131 2.54 9.52 -15.75
CA VAL A 131 3.42 9.38 -14.57
C VAL A 131 2.69 9.62 -13.24
N PHE A 132 1.38 9.80 -13.28
CA PHE A 132 0.64 10.21 -12.09
C PHE A 132 0.68 9.10 -11.04
N SER A 133 1.33 9.40 -9.94
CA SER A 133 1.61 8.48 -8.85
C SER A 133 2.04 9.27 -7.62
N LYS A 134 2.02 8.66 -6.44
CA LYS A 134 2.60 9.29 -5.25
C LYS A 134 4.09 9.56 -5.41
N PHE A 135 4.81 8.72 -6.16
CA PHE A 135 6.22 8.97 -6.50
C PHE A 135 6.39 10.30 -7.23
N TYR A 136 5.62 10.53 -8.31
CA TYR A 136 5.65 11.78 -9.05
C TYR A 136 5.21 12.98 -8.19
N LEU A 137 4.11 12.86 -7.45
CA LEU A 137 3.57 13.93 -6.62
C LEU A 137 4.50 14.32 -5.46
N SER A 138 5.26 13.38 -4.90
CA SER A 138 6.23 13.67 -3.84
C SER A 138 7.38 14.56 -4.31
N GLN A 139 7.69 14.55 -5.60
CA GLN A 139 8.77 15.33 -6.22
C GLN A 139 8.26 16.58 -6.93
N ASN A 140 7.00 16.55 -7.38
CA ASN A 140 6.32 17.66 -8.05
C ASN A 140 4.96 17.96 -7.38
N PRO A 141 4.98 18.39 -6.10
CA PRO A 141 3.74 18.61 -5.35
C PRO A 141 2.99 19.84 -5.86
N TYR A 142 1.68 19.70 -6.08
CA TYR A 142 0.81 20.85 -6.34
C TYR A 142 0.40 21.56 -5.04
N SER A 143 0.28 20.80 -3.96
CA SER A 143 -0.06 21.28 -2.62
C SER A 143 0.87 20.68 -1.55
N PRO A 144 0.95 21.26 -0.35
CA PRO A 144 1.68 20.65 0.77
C PRO A 144 1.23 19.23 1.09
N ASN A 145 -0.07 18.94 0.90
CA ASN A 145 -0.61 17.59 1.09
C ASN A 145 0.02 16.59 0.11
N ASP A 146 0.38 17.01 -1.09
CA ASP A 146 1.02 16.14 -2.10
C ASP A 146 2.49 15.83 -1.76
N ALA A 147 3.16 16.77 -1.10
CA ALA A 147 4.56 16.63 -0.65
C ALA A 147 4.68 15.70 0.57
N PHE A 148 3.70 15.73 1.47
CA PHE A 148 3.70 14.98 2.73
C PHE A 148 2.55 13.98 2.81
N GLN A 149 2.35 13.21 1.74
CA GLN A 149 1.28 12.22 1.70
C GLN A 149 1.56 11.08 2.68
N ASN A 150 0.61 10.83 3.58
CA ASN A 150 0.57 9.57 4.30
C ASN A 150 0.49 8.41 3.30
N SER A 151 1.08 7.27 3.66
CA SER A 151 0.92 6.05 2.88
C SER A 151 -0.59 5.72 2.74
N ASP A 152 -1.01 5.31 1.53
CA ASP A 152 -2.38 4.85 1.26
C ASP A 152 -2.51 3.33 1.32
N ASN A 153 -1.41 2.63 1.61
CA ASN A 153 -1.35 1.18 1.64
C ASN A 153 -1.32 0.65 3.09
N GLU A 154 -0.94 -0.62 3.24
CA GLU A 154 -0.89 -1.37 4.49
C GLU A 154 0.16 -0.83 5.47
N THR A 155 1.18 -0.11 4.99
CA THR A 155 2.18 0.54 5.86
C THR A 155 1.50 1.50 6.83
N ARG A 156 0.56 2.32 6.33
CA ARG A 156 -0.25 3.21 7.17
C ARG A 156 -1.11 2.41 8.14
N LEU A 157 -1.69 1.31 7.68
CA LEU A 157 -2.54 0.45 8.48
C LEU A 157 -1.77 -0.17 9.67
N PHE A 158 -0.56 -0.66 9.43
CA PHE A 158 0.29 -1.22 10.47
C PHE A 158 0.74 -0.16 11.47
N TYR A 159 1.10 1.05 10.98
CA TYR A 159 1.40 2.19 11.84
C TYR A 159 0.21 2.53 12.76
N LEU A 160 -0.98 2.72 12.19
CA LEU A 160 -2.20 3.05 12.93
C LEU A 160 -2.56 1.95 13.95
N LYS A 161 -2.45 0.68 13.56
CA LYS A 161 -2.70 -0.46 14.45
C LYS A 161 -1.80 -0.44 15.69
N ASN A 162 -0.53 -0.10 15.50
CA ASN A 162 0.45 0.00 16.57
C ASN A 162 0.24 1.25 17.43
N GLN A 163 -0.08 2.39 16.83
CA GLN A 163 -0.48 3.59 17.54
C GLN A 163 -1.68 3.30 18.45
N PHE A 164 -2.73 2.68 17.91
CA PHE A 164 -3.89 2.27 18.69
C PHE A 164 -3.50 1.37 19.86
N ASN A 165 -2.63 0.36 19.64
CA ASN A 165 -2.18 -0.49 20.74
C ASN A 165 -1.40 0.27 21.81
N SER A 166 -0.56 1.24 21.40
CA SER A 166 0.18 2.10 22.34
C SER A 166 -0.76 2.96 23.17
N GLU A 167 -1.76 3.60 22.56
CA GLU A 167 -2.74 4.43 23.28
C GLU A 167 -3.56 3.63 24.29
N ILE A 168 -3.95 2.40 23.92
CA ILE A 168 -4.64 1.50 24.86
C ILE A 168 -3.71 1.08 26.00
N ARG A 169 -2.44 0.80 25.71
CA ARG A 169 -1.44 0.50 26.74
C ARG A 169 -1.26 1.67 27.70
N ASP A 170 -1.16 2.89 27.18
CA ASP A 170 -1.01 4.10 27.99
C ASP A 170 -2.25 4.35 28.87
N LYS A 171 -3.45 4.13 28.33
CA LYS A 171 -4.72 4.43 29.02
C LYS A 171 -5.16 3.34 30.00
N PHE A 172 -4.88 2.07 29.69
CA PHE A 172 -5.43 0.93 30.44
C PHE A 172 -4.35 -0.01 31.02
N GLY A 173 -3.08 0.21 30.72
CA GLY A 173 -1.96 -0.59 31.20
C GLY A 173 -1.88 -1.99 30.59
N ILE A 174 -2.52 -2.22 29.44
CA ILE A 174 -2.55 -3.54 28.79
C ILE A 174 -2.31 -3.47 27.29
N ASP A 175 -1.80 -4.56 26.74
CA ASP A 175 -1.67 -4.77 25.30
C ASP A 175 -2.91 -5.45 24.71
N LEU A 176 -3.44 -4.88 23.63
CA LEU A 176 -4.49 -5.51 22.83
C LEU A 176 -3.94 -6.43 21.74
N THR A 177 -2.64 -6.35 21.44
CA THR A 177 -1.99 -7.21 20.45
C THR A 177 -0.85 -8.02 21.03
N LYS A 178 -0.72 -9.28 20.60
CA LYS A 178 0.35 -10.19 21.05
C LYS A 178 1.75 -9.78 20.62
N VAL A 179 1.85 -9.16 19.44
CA VAL A 179 3.12 -8.87 18.76
C VAL A 179 3.05 -7.45 18.19
N ASP A 180 4.21 -6.80 18.13
CA ASP A 180 4.40 -5.57 17.37
C ASP A 180 4.18 -5.85 15.87
N VAL A 181 3.16 -5.24 15.30
CA VAL A 181 2.76 -5.48 13.91
C VAL A 181 3.83 -4.98 12.93
N THR A 182 4.66 -3.99 13.31
CA THR A 182 5.77 -3.50 12.47
C THR A 182 6.78 -4.62 12.20
N LYS A 183 7.13 -5.43 13.22
CA LYS A 183 8.05 -6.57 13.04
C LYS A 183 7.47 -7.64 12.13
N LEU A 184 6.16 -7.87 12.22
CA LEU A 184 5.48 -8.82 11.36
C LEU A 184 5.33 -8.31 9.92
N SER A 185 5.22 -7.00 9.74
CA SER A 185 5.10 -6.36 8.42
C SER A 185 6.34 -6.53 7.55
N GLU A 186 7.50 -6.83 8.14
CA GLU A 186 8.72 -7.16 7.37
C GLU A 186 8.54 -8.42 6.51
N TYR A 187 7.67 -9.33 6.94
CA TYR A 187 7.34 -10.57 6.23
C TYR A 187 6.11 -10.43 5.34
N TYR A 188 5.47 -9.27 5.36
CA TYR A 188 4.30 -9.01 4.55
C TYR A 188 4.69 -8.81 3.09
N LYS A 189 4.09 -9.62 2.21
CA LYS A 189 4.23 -9.48 0.76
C LYS A 189 2.96 -8.84 0.20
N PRO A 190 2.96 -7.54 -0.15
CA PRO A 190 1.81 -6.92 -0.79
C PRO A 190 1.57 -7.52 -2.18
N PRO A 191 0.33 -7.48 -2.69
CA PRO A 191 0.05 -7.93 -4.04
C PRO A 191 0.74 -7.01 -5.06
N ILE A 192 1.67 -7.57 -5.83
CA ILE A 192 2.36 -6.85 -6.89
C ILE A 192 1.51 -6.89 -8.15
N MET A 193 1.02 -8.07 -8.51
CA MET A 193 0.20 -8.26 -9.70
C MET A 193 -1.28 -8.31 -9.34
N GLU A 194 -2.12 -8.14 -10.36
CA GLU A 194 -3.56 -8.38 -10.28
C GLU A 194 -3.87 -9.89 -10.33
N GLU A 195 -3.12 -10.66 -9.56
CA GLU A 195 -3.31 -12.10 -9.44
C GLU A 195 -4.12 -12.41 -8.20
N ARG A 196 -5.22 -13.14 -8.39
CA ARG A 196 -6.14 -13.53 -7.31
C ARG A 196 -5.41 -14.21 -6.15
N GLU A 197 -4.45 -15.08 -6.43
CA GLU A 197 -3.68 -15.78 -5.40
C GLU A 197 -2.87 -14.81 -4.52
N GLN A 198 -2.19 -13.84 -5.13
CA GLN A 198 -1.44 -12.82 -4.39
C GLN A 198 -2.38 -11.97 -3.53
N VAL A 199 -3.50 -11.52 -4.09
CA VAL A 199 -4.49 -10.69 -3.38
C VAL A 199 -5.10 -11.45 -2.20
N PHE A 200 -5.51 -12.69 -2.38
CA PHE A 200 -6.12 -13.46 -1.30
C PHE A 200 -5.10 -13.90 -0.24
N SER A 201 -3.83 -14.15 -0.63
CA SER A 201 -2.72 -14.36 0.31
C SER A 201 -2.47 -13.10 1.16
N ALA A 202 -2.63 -11.92 0.57
CA ALA A 202 -2.56 -10.66 1.29
C ALA A 202 -3.71 -10.51 2.31
N PHE A 203 -4.95 -10.89 1.97
CA PHE A 203 -6.06 -10.92 2.95
C PHE A 203 -5.79 -11.88 4.11
N LEU A 204 -5.24 -13.06 3.83
CA LEU A 204 -4.85 -14.02 4.86
C LEU A 204 -3.83 -13.42 5.83
N SER A 205 -2.78 -12.79 5.29
CA SER A 205 -1.73 -12.15 6.08
C SER A 205 -2.27 -10.99 6.92
N LEU A 206 -3.09 -10.12 6.31
CA LEU A 206 -3.74 -9.01 7.03
C LEU A 206 -4.64 -9.51 8.17
N ASN A 207 -5.43 -10.57 7.95
CA ASN A 207 -6.26 -11.12 9.02
C ASN A 207 -5.42 -11.66 10.18
N LYS A 208 -4.32 -12.35 9.87
CA LYS A 208 -3.37 -12.80 10.90
C LYS A 208 -2.84 -11.63 11.73
N TYR A 209 -2.47 -10.54 11.07
CA TYR A 209 -1.90 -9.38 11.74
C TYR A 209 -2.90 -8.57 12.54
N LEU A 210 -4.12 -8.40 12.02
CA LEU A 210 -5.11 -7.47 12.58
C LEU A 210 -6.15 -8.14 13.47
N VAL A 211 -6.48 -9.42 13.22
CA VAL A 211 -7.57 -10.13 13.91
C VAL A 211 -7.03 -11.22 14.83
N GLU A 212 -6.17 -12.12 14.33
CA GLU A 212 -5.69 -13.27 15.13
C GLU A 212 -4.74 -12.85 16.28
N ASN A 213 -4.13 -11.68 16.16
CA ASN A 213 -3.28 -11.10 17.19
C ASN A 213 -4.05 -10.38 18.31
N ILE A 214 -5.38 -10.28 18.23
CA ILE A 214 -6.17 -9.64 19.28
C ILE A 214 -6.09 -10.44 20.58
N GLN A 215 -5.86 -9.75 21.69
CA GLN A 215 -5.81 -10.32 23.04
C GLN A 215 -7.22 -10.38 23.64
N ASP A 216 -7.96 -11.45 23.34
CA ASP A 216 -9.33 -11.65 23.81
C ASP A 216 -9.46 -11.60 25.34
N GLN A 217 -8.47 -12.08 26.08
CA GLN A 217 -8.48 -12.07 27.56
C GLN A 217 -8.38 -10.64 28.09
N SER A 218 -7.41 -9.87 27.58
CA SER A 218 -7.21 -8.45 27.88
C SER A 218 -8.47 -7.62 27.58
N LEU A 219 -9.13 -7.83 26.44
CA LEU A 219 -10.39 -7.16 26.11
C LEU A 219 -11.51 -7.49 27.11
N ARG A 220 -11.65 -8.77 27.47
CA ARG A 220 -12.67 -9.20 28.44
C ARG A 220 -12.44 -8.57 29.81
N GLU A 221 -11.19 -8.47 30.25
CA GLU A 221 -10.85 -7.83 31.52
C GLU A 221 -11.23 -6.36 31.55
N ILE A 222 -10.95 -5.59 30.48
CA ILE A 222 -11.39 -4.19 30.43
C ILE A 222 -12.91 -4.10 30.42
N LEU A 223 -13.59 -4.90 29.58
CA LEU A 223 -15.05 -4.84 29.47
C LEU A 223 -15.74 -5.15 30.82
N LYS A 224 -15.19 -6.09 31.60
CA LYS A 224 -15.66 -6.34 32.96
C LYS A 224 -15.41 -5.15 33.88
N LYS A 225 -14.22 -4.53 33.81
CA LYS A 225 -13.90 -3.32 34.57
C LYS A 225 -14.79 -2.13 34.19
N SER A 226 -15.28 -2.07 32.96
CA SER A 226 -16.26 -1.06 32.52
C SER A 226 -17.71 -1.39 32.91
N GLY A 227 -17.93 -2.46 33.70
CA GLY A 227 -19.24 -2.80 34.27
C GLY A 227 -20.05 -3.83 33.50
N LEU A 228 -19.52 -4.48 32.46
CA LEU A 228 -20.22 -5.58 31.79
C LEU A 228 -20.14 -6.87 32.62
N ALA A 229 -21.24 -7.60 32.68
CA ALA A 229 -21.30 -8.90 33.33
C ALA A 229 -20.87 -10.03 32.37
N ASP A 230 -20.54 -11.21 32.90
CA ASP A 230 -20.16 -12.36 32.07
C ASP A 230 -21.21 -12.77 31.04
N LYS A 231 -22.50 -12.56 31.36
CA LYS A 231 -23.62 -12.79 30.44
C LYS A 231 -23.60 -11.90 29.20
N ASP A 232 -22.97 -10.72 29.28
CA ASP A 232 -22.88 -9.75 28.18
C ASP A 232 -21.70 -10.09 27.24
N LEU A 233 -20.81 -11.01 27.67
CA LEU A 233 -19.60 -11.42 26.96
C LEU A 233 -19.72 -12.80 26.28
N VAL A 234 -20.96 -13.27 26.13
CA VAL A 234 -21.35 -14.49 25.43
C VAL A 234 -22.43 -14.20 24.40
N ASN A 235 -22.57 -15.08 23.40
CA ASN A 235 -23.64 -14.99 22.42
C ASN A 235 -24.97 -15.54 22.99
N LYS A 236 -26.05 -15.50 22.19
CA LYS A 236 -27.37 -16.01 22.56
C LYS A 236 -27.40 -17.50 22.97
N GLU A 237 -26.39 -18.27 22.57
CA GLU A 237 -26.23 -19.71 22.88
C GLU A 237 -25.31 -19.94 24.10
N GLY A 238 -24.88 -18.88 24.79
CA GLY A 238 -23.97 -18.96 25.93
C GLY A 238 -22.50 -19.21 25.56
N ARG A 239 -22.14 -19.17 24.26
CA ARG A 239 -20.76 -19.34 23.80
C ARG A 239 -19.99 -18.02 23.87
N LYS A 240 -18.71 -18.09 24.22
CA LYS A 240 -17.81 -16.93 24.26
C LYS A 240 -17.83 -16.15 22.94
N LEU A 241 -17.97 -14.83 23.03
CA LEU A 241 -17.81 -13.95 21.86
C LEU A 241 -16.40 -14.07 21.25
N GLY A 242 -16.32 -14.09 19.91
CA GLY A 242 -15.04 -14.04 19.21
C GLY A 242 -14.41 -12.64 19.22
N SER A 243 -13.13 -12.56 18.85
CA SER A 243 -12.29 -11.35 18.93
C SER A 243 -12.93 -10.11 18.32
N LEU A 244 -13.52 -10.20 17.12
CA LEU A 244 -14.16 -9.05 16.46
C LEU A 244 -15.37 -8.53 17.24
N LYS A 245 -16.19 -9.42 17.79
CA LYS A 245 -17.35 -9.01 18.60
C LYS A 245 -16.92 -8.39 19.93
N LEU A 246 -15.88 -8.92 20.55
CA LEU A 246 -15.28 -8.31 21.75
C LEU A 246 -14.72 -6.92 21.46
N LEU A 247 -14.00 -6.76 20.34
CA LEU A 247 -13.46 -5.47 19.93
C LEU A 247 -14.58 -4.47 19.61
N SER A 248 -15.67 -4.90 18.98
CA SER A 248 -16.85 -4.06 18.73
C SER A 248 -17.46 -3.54 20.03
N LEU A 249 -17.66 -4.43 21.02
CA LEU A 249 -18.17 -4.05 22.35
C LEU A 249 -17.20 -3.10 23.07
N PHE A 250 -15.89 -3.32 22.92
CA PHE A 250 -14.88 -2.44 23.49
C PHE A 250 -14.97 -1.02 22.90
N ILE A 251 -15.09 -0.91 21.58
CA ILE A 251 -15.25 0.37 20.89
C ILE A 251 -16.54 1.08 21.36
N GLU A 252 -17.65 0.36 21.48
CA GLU A 252 -18.93 0.91 21.93
C GLU A 252 -18.89 1.36 23.39
N ARG A 253 -18.40 0.49 24.29
CA ARG A 253 -18.58 0.65 25.75
C ARG A 253 -17.42 1.35 26.45
N VAL A 254 -16.21 1.25 25.89
CA VAL A 254 -15.00 1.79 26.49
C VAL A 254 -14.53 3.02 25.73
N LEU A 255 -14.55 2.99 24.40
CA LEU A 255 -14.22 4.16 23.57
C LEU A 255 -15.44 5.06 23.32
N LEU A 256 -16.63 4.66 23.76
CA LEU A 256 -17.88 5.43 23.68
C LEU A 256 -18.25 5.85 22.25
N LYS A 257 -17.92 5.01 21.27
CA LYS A 257 -18.30 5.21 19.86
C LYS A 257 -19.59 4.45 19.57
N SER A 258 -20.71 5.15 19.50
CA SER A 258 -22.04 4.55 19.30
C SER A 258 -22.23 3.89 17.94
N ASP A 259 -21.41 4.23 16.96
CA ASP A 259 -21.37 3.67 15.61
C ASP A 259 -20.39 2.49 15.47
N ALA A 260 -20.00 1.85 16.58
CA ALA A 260 -19.02 0.76 16.64
C ALA A 260 -19.25 -0.35 15.60
N GLU A 261 -20.50 -0.79 15.40
CA GLU A 261 -20.83 -1.85 14.43
C GLU A 261 -20.47 -1.45 12.99
N THR A 262 -20.68 -0.19 12.63
CA THR A 262 -20.33 0.36 11.31
C THR A 262 -18.82 0.54 11.19
N LEU A 263 -18.18 1.10 12.22
CA LEU A 263 -16.75 1.34 12.24
C LEU A 263 -15.95 0.04 12.06
N ILE A 264 -16.30 -1.02 12.79
CA ILE A 264 -15.56 -2.29 12.77
C ILE A 264 -15.85 -3.15 11.52
N ALA A 265 -16.87 -2.80 10.72
CA ALA A 265 -17.31 -3.58 9.57
C ALA A 265 -16.17 -4.02 8.62
N PRO A 266 -15.13 -3.20 8.33
CA PRO A 266 -14.01 -3.62 7.48
C PRO A 266 -13.22 -4.81 8.02
N LEU A 267 -13.08 -4.98 9.34
CA LEU A 267 -12.42 -6.16 9.92
C LEU A 267 -13.27 -7.42 9.77
N PHE A 268 -14.60 -7.31 9.81
CA PHE A 268 -15.48 -8.42 9.48
C PHE A 268 -15.35 -8.80 8.00
N VAL A 269 -15.33 -7.81 7.09
CA VAL A 269 -15.09 -8.07 5.66
C VAL A 269 -13.75 -8.75 5.44
N LEU A 270 -12.67 -8.30 6.10
CA LEU A 270 -11.36 -8.94 6.03
C LEU A 270 -11.41 -10.41 6.46
N ASN A 271 -12.10 -10.73 7.56
CA ASN A 271 -12.23 -12.11 8.02
C ASN A 271 -13.05 -12.97 7.04
N ASP A 272 -14.08 -12.42 6.41
CA ASP A 272 -14.86 -13.13 5.37
C ASP A 272 -14.01 -13.39 4.12
N LEU A 273 -13.24 -12.38 3.66
CA LEU A 273 -12.30 -12.50 2.54
C LEU A 273 -11.19 -13.53 2.82
N ARG A 274 -10.67 -13.59 4.05
CA ARG A 274 -9.74 -14.65 4.46
C ARG A 274 -10.36 -16.03 4.28
N GLN A 275 -11.62 -16.24 4.69
CA GLN A 275 -12.25 -17.55 4.57
C GLN A 275 -12.38 -18.00 3.11
N LEU A 276 -12.57 -17.04 2.20
CA LEU A 276 -12.67 -17.31 0.77
C LEU A 276 -11.34 -17.79 0.15
N HIS A 277 -10.18 -17.47 0.72
CA HIS A 277 -8.88 -17.98 0.25
C HIS A 277 -8.84 -19.53 0.23
N GLY A 278 -9.45 -20.19 1.22
CA GLY A 278 -9.52 -21.67 1.27
C GLY A 278 -10.63 -22.29 0.40
N HIS A 279 -11.47 -21.47 -0.23
CA HIS A 279 -12.69 -21.87 -0.92
C HIS A 279 -12.80 -21.25 -2.32
N LEU A 280 -11.67 -20.97 -2.98
CA LEU A 280 -11.64 -20.34 -4.31
C LEU A 280 -12.45 -21.12 -5.37
N SER A 281 -12.62 -22.42 -5.19
CA SER A 281 -13.36 -23.31 -6.09
C SER A 281 -14.81 -23.62 -5.65
N ASP A 282 -15.28 -23.06 -4.53
CA ASP A 282 -16.63 -23.34 -4.02
C ASP A 282 -17.69 -22.60 -4.84
N SER A 283 -18.80 -23.28 -5.13
CA SER A 283 -19.96 -22.69 -5.82
C SER A 283 -20.54 -21.48 -5.09
N SER A 284 -20.33 -21.39 -3.77
CA SER A 284 -20.74 -20.25 -2.95
C SER A 284 -19.79 -19.04 -3.01
N PHE A 285 -18.60 -19.18 -3.61
CA PHE A 285 -17.56 -18.15 -3.64
C PHE A 285 -18.06 -16.83 -4.22
N VAL A 286 -18.64 -16.86 -5.43
CA VAL A 286 -19.06 -15.65 -6.15
C VAL A 286 -20.06 -14.84 -5.32
N LYS A 287 -21.06 -15.51 -4.75
CA LYS A 287 -22.08 -14.86 -3.92
C LYS A 287 -21.48 -14.20 -2.68
N ARG A 288 -20.60 -14.92 -1.97
CA ARG A 288 -19.94 -14.39 -0.76
C ARG A 288 -18.97 -13.27 -1.08
N TYR A 289 -18.24 -13.38 -2.18
CA TYR A 289 -17.30 -12.35 -2.63
C TYR A 289 -18.02 -11.08 -3.06
N ASN A 290 -19.11 -11.19 -3.83
CA ASN A 290 -19.95 -10.05 -4.20
C ASN A 290 -20.56 -9.37 -2.96
N SER A 291 -20.94 -10.13 -1.92
CA SER A 291 -21.35 -9.54 -0.65
C SER A 291 -20.24 -8.72 0.02
N CYS A 292 -18.99 -9.19 -0.04
CA CYS A 292 -17.83 -8.41 0.43
C CYS A 292 -17.63 -7.13 -0.40
N LYS A 293 -17.73 -7.21 -1.74
CA LYS A 293 -17.65 -6.04 -2.63
C LYS A 293 -18.70 -4.98 -2.30
N GLN A 294 -19.96 -5.40 -2.13
CA GLN A 294 -21.06 -4.49 -1.78
C GLN A 294 -20.82 -3.81 -0.43
N ARG A 295 -20.36 -4.55 0.59
CA ARG A 295 -20.01 -3.98 1.91
C ARG A 295 -18.83 -3.01 1.87
N LEU A 296 -17.97 -3.11 0.86
CA LEU A 296 -16.90 -2.14 0.59
C LEU A 296 -17.35 -0.99 -0.33
N GLY A 297 -18.60 -0.98 -0.79
CA GLY A 297 -19.14 0.04 -1.69
C GLY A 297 -18.67 -0.12 -3.14
N LEU A 298 -18.31 -1.33 -3.56
CA LEU A 298 -17.79 -1.63 -4.89
C LEU A 298 -18.84 -2.30 -5.79
N GLN A 299 -18.67 -2.11 -7.10
CA GLN A 299 -19.42 -2.82 -8.13
C GLN A 299 -18.99 -4.29 -8.21
N GLU A 300 -19.87 -5.17 -8.69
CA GLU A 300 -19.54 -6.60 -8.83
C GLU A 300 -18.41 -6.85 -9.83
N THR A 301 -18.24 -5.95 -10.81
CA THR A 301 -17.17 -5.97 -11.81
C THR A 301 -15.82 -5.50 -11.28
N ALA A 302 -15.76 -4.99 -10.04
CA ALA A 302 -14.50 -4.51 -9.46
C ALA A 302 -13.48 -5.65 -9.41
N THR A 303 -12.23 -5.34 -9.74
CA THR A 303 -11.15 -6.33 -9.78
C THR A 303 -10.70 -6.73 -8.38
N ASP A 304 -9.93 -7.82 -8.28
CA ASP A 304 -9.43 -8.28 -6.99
C ASP A 304 -8.50 -7.23 -6.33
N LEU A 305 -7.69 -6.54 -7.13
CA LEU A 305 -6.83 -5.47 -6.63
C LEU A 305 -7.62 -4.22 -6.19
N GLU A 306 -8.72 -3.88 -6.88
CA GLU A 306 -9.61 -2.79 -6.45
C GLU A 306 -10.28 -3.11 -5.11
N VAL A 307 -10.73 -4.36 -4.92
CA VAL A 307 -11.27 -4.84 -3.64
C VAL A 307 -10.23 -4.73 -2.54
N PHE A 308 -8.99 -5.13 -2.83
CA PHE A 308 -7.88 -5.04 -1.89
C PHE A 308 -7.61 -3.59 -1.46
N LYS A 309 -7.46 -2.67 -2.41
CA LYS A 309 -7.24 -1.24 -2.15
C LYS A 309 -8.38 -0.61 -1.34
N ALA A 310 -9.63 -0.94 -1.68
CA ALA A 310 -10.81 -0.44 -0.97
C ALA A 310 -10.85 -0.95 0.48
N LEU A 311 -10.53 -2.23 0.71
CA LEU A 311 -10.45 -2.80 2.05
C LEU A 311 -9.38 -2.10 2.89
N VAL A 312 -8.16 -1.95 2.36
CA VAL A 312 -7.06 -1.27 3.07
C VAL A 312 -7.43 0.16 3.41
N LYS A 313 -8.03 0.90 2.48
CA LYS A 313 -8.56 2.25 2.73
C LYS A 313 -9.57 2.26 3.88
N LYS A 314 -10.55 1.36 3.86
CA LYS A 314 -11.59 1.25 4.91
C LYS A 314 -11.00 0.84 6.27
N LEU A 315 -9.96 0.00 6.27
CA LEU A 315 -9.23 -0.37 7.49
C LEU A 315 -8.41 0.81 8.06
N ASN A 316 -7.79 1.62 7.20
CA ASN A 316 -7.15 2.87 7.62
C ASN A 316 -8.16 3.83 8.26
N GLU A 317 -9.28 4.09 7.57
CA GLU A 317 -10.38 4.92 8.09
C GLU A 317 -10.90 4.42 9.44
N PHE A 318 -11.04 3.10 9.60
CA PHE A 318 -11.42 2.48 10.87
C PHE A 318 -10.44 2.82 12.00
N TYR A 319 -9.14 2.56 11.84
CA TYR A 319 -8.19 2.85 12.91
C TYR A 319 -8.08 4.35 13.20
N GLU A 320 -8.12 5.21 12.19
CA GLU A 320 -8.12 6.66 12.36
C GLU A 320 -9.33 7.17 13.16
N SER A 321 -10.47 6.49 13.09
CA SER A 321 -11.69 6.87 13.81
C SER A 321 -11.70 6.50 15.30
N ILE A 322 -10.93 5.48 15.68
CA ILE A 322 -10.89 4.93 17.05
C ILE A 322 -9.63 5.34 17.83
N ILE A 323 -8.64 5.90 17.14
CA ILE A 323 -7.46 6.54 17.73
C ILE A 323 -7.88 7.95 18.16
N ASP A 324 -7.57 8.32 19.40
CA ASP A 324 -7.79 9.68 19.85
C ASP A 324 -6.75 10.56 19.15
N LYS A 325 -7.18 11.52 18.33
CA LYS A 325 -6.26 12.52 17.79
C LYS A 325 -5.70 13.30 18.98
N LYS A 326 -4.47 12.98 19.40
CA LYS A 326 -3.67 13.94 20.13
C LYS A 326 -3.45 15.09 19.15
N ASP A 327 -4.05 16.24 19.43
CA ASP A 327 -3.62 17.47 18.79
C ASP A 327 -2.12 17.58 19.07
N VAL A 328 -1.32 17.39 18.02
CA VAL A 328 0.10 17.69 18.06
C VAL A 328 0.15 19.21 17.88
N ASP A 329 0.23 19.92 19.01
CA ASP A 329 0.58 21.35 19.04
C ASP A 329 1.94 21.61 18.37
#